data_AF-A0A963ZLN0-F1
#
_entry.id   AF-A0A963ZLN0-F1
#
_cell.length_a   1.000
_cell.length_b   1.000
_cell.length_c   1.000
_cell.angle_alpha   90.00
_cell.angle_beta   90.00
_cell.angle_gamma   90.00
#
_symmetry.space_group_name_H-M   'P 1'
#
loop_
_entity.id
_entity.type
_entity.pdbx_description
1 polymer ?
#
loop_
_entity_poly.entity_id
_entity_poly.type
_entity_poly.pdbx_seq_one_letter_code
_entity_poly.pdbx_strand_id
1 'polypeptide(L)'
;MEKGNVEKVHEEKGSGDQSTGSTSESSGGERAFHDLAELKSKRIVELTQIAKRLGIQGYSDYRKQELIFKILEAQSTQERKEGHDSNIRFSEGVLEVLPDGYGFLRSADYNYLPSPDDIYVSPSQIKKFQLRTGDTVSGQVRSPKEGERFFALLKVEQVNYQDPESIRDRTIFDNLTPLYANSRINLETTPGEYAMRIMNLITPIGKGQRALVVSPPKAGKTVLLQKLANAVNRSHPEIKLIVLLIDERPEEVTDMERSVQAEVIASTFDEPPERHVQVAEMALEKAKRLVEAGIDVMILLDSITRLARAHNTVIPHSGKILSGGVDANALHKPKRFFGAARNIEEGGSLTIIATALVDTGSRMDEVIFEEFKGTGNSEIILDRHLADRRIFPAFDIVRSGTRREDLLLDETELNKLWILRKVINDMSSVEAMEFMLSRIQGTKSNAEFLKAMNS
;
A
#
# COMPACT_ATOMS: atom_id res chain seq x y z
N MET A 1 -49.66 -46.38 -70.87
CA MET A 1 -48.94 -47.15 -69.83
C MET A 1 -47.89 -46.22 -69.23
N GLU A 2 -48.27 -45.13 -68.58
CA GLU A 2 -49.09 -45.01 -67.36
C GLU A 2 -48.36 -45.50 -66.10
N LYS A 3 -48.36 -44.57 -65.15
CA LYS A 3 -47.68 -44.52 -63.85
C LYS A 3 -48.16 -45.65 -62.91
N GLY A 4 -47.33 -46.05 -61.94
CA GLY A 4 -47.85 -46.72 -60.73
C GLY A 4 -46.81 -47.44 -59.86
N ASN A 5 -46.84 -47.11 -58.56
CA ASN A 5 -46.22 -47.68 -57.34
C ASN A 5 -45.18 -46.75 -56.71
N VAL A 6 -45.46 -45.93 -55.68
CA VAL A 6 -46.29 -46.02 -54.45
C VAL A 6 -45.74 -47.01 -53.42
N GLU A 7 -45.08 -46.47 -52.40
CA GLU A 7 -45.04 -46.98 -51.03
C GLU A 7 -45.15 -45.80 -50.05
N LYS A 8 -45.64 -46.10 -48.85
CA LYS A 8 -46.70 -45.37 -48.16
C LYS A 8 -46.24 -44.25 -47.23
N VAL A 9 -47.09 -43.23 -47.18
CA VAL A 9 -47.18 -42.14 -46.19
C VAL A 9 -47.78 -42.70 -44.90
N HIS A 10 -47.22 -42.33 -43.74
CA HIS A 10 -47.92 -42.40 -42.45
C HIS A 10 -48.12 -40.98 -41.90
N GLU A 11 -49.37 -40.73 -41.55
CA GLU A 11 -49.99 -39.45 -41.18
C GLU A 11 -49.57 -38.95 -39.78
N GLU A 12 -49.44 -37.62 -39.68
CA GLU A 12 -49.71 -36.87 -38.45
C GLU A 12 -51.22 -36.88 -38.15
N LYS A 13 -51.60 -37.08 -36.88
CA LYS A 13 -52.69 -36.32 -36.23
C LYS A 13 -52.41 -36.20 -34.73
N GLY A 14 -52.47 -34.96 -34.25
CA GLY A 14 -52.37 -34.63 -32.84
C GLY A 14 -53.64 -34.96 -32.04
N SER A 15 -53.46 -34.98 -30.73
CA SER A 15 -54.52 -34.79 -29.74
C SER A 15 -53.86 -34.28 -28.46
N GLY A 16 -54.15 -33.04 -28.10
CA GLY A 16 -53.91 -32.54 -26.74
C GLY A 16 -54.89 -33.20 -25.78
N ASP A 17 -54.40 -33.53 -24.59
CA ASP A 17 -55.23 -33.47 -23.38
C ASP A 17 -54.36 -33.20 -22.15
N GLN A 18 -54.98 -32.48 -21.23
CA GLN A 18 -54.45 -31.89 -20.01
C GLN A 18 -54.20 -32.96 -18.93
N SER A 19 -53.18 -32.77 -18.09
CA SER A 19 -53.31 -32.98 -16.63
C SER A 19 -52.06 -32.57 -15.86
N THR A 20 -52.20 -31.45 -15.16
CA THR A 20 -51.83 -31.23 -13.75
C THR A 20 -50.42 -31.64 -13.28
N GLY A 21 -49.54 -30.64 -13.20
CA GLY A 21 -48.38 -30.63 -12.32
C GLY A 21 -48.26 -29.25 -11.68
N SER A 22 -48.72 -29.15 -10.43
CA SER A 22 -48.73 -27.95 -9.59
C SER A 22 -47.37 -27.23 -9.54
N THR A 23 -47.28 -26.05 -10.12
CA THR A 23 -46.20 -25.09 -9.86
C THR A 23 -46.56 -24.32 -8.60
N SER A 24 -46.12 -24.82 -7.45
CA SER A 24 -45.99 -24.01 -6.25
C SER A 24 -44.82 -23.05 -6.47
N GLU A 25 -45.12 -21.78 -6.71
CA GLU A 25 -44.16 -20.68 -6.62
C GLU A 25 -43.59 -20.62 -5.19
N SER A 26 -42.44 -21.26 -4.96
CA SER A 26 -41.65 -21.00 -3.75
C SER A 26 -40.86 -19.71 -3.96
N SER A 27 -41.51 -18.59 -3.64
CA SER A 27 -40.90 -17.30 -3.38
C SER A 27 -40.07 -17.35 -2.08
N GLY A 28 -38.98 -18.11 -2.11
CA GLY A 28 -37.97 -18.16 -1.05
C GLY A 28 -36.74 -17.36 -1.48
N GLY A 29 -36.77 -16.04 -1.30
CA GLY A 29 -35.55 -15.25 -1.42
C GLY A 29 -34.60 -15.64 -0.30
N GLU A 30 -33.56 -16.41 -0.60
CA GLU A 30 -32.44 -16.63 0.32
C GLU A 30 -31.88 -15.26 0.74
N ARG A 31 -32.13 -14.89 2.00
CA ARG A 31 -31.57 -13.70 2.62
C ARG A 31 -30.15 -14.04 3.05
N ALA A 32 -29.19 -13.82 2.16
CA ALA A 32 -27.78 -14.01 2.46
C ALA A 32 -27.34 -13.02 3.54
N PHE A 33 -26.79 -13.55 4.63
CA PHE A 33 -26.06 -12.77 5.63
C PHE A 33 -24.74 -12.33 5.02
N HIS A 34 -24.36 -11.07 5.20
CA HIS A 34 -23.17 -10.50 4.59
C HIS A 34 -22.17 -10.12 5.67
N ASP A 35 -20.94 -10.63 5.55
CA ASP A 35 -19.84 -10.25 6.43
C ASP A 35 -19.28 -8.87 6.04
N LEU A 36 -18.64 -8.18 6.99
CA LEU A 36 -18.01 -6.86 6.77
C LEU A 36 -17.01 -6.92 5.61
N ALA A 37 -16.18 -7.97 5.55
CA ALA A 37 -15.23 -8.16 4.46
C ALA A 37 -15.93 -8.32 3.10
N GLU A 38 -17.04 -9.06 3.06
CA GLU A 38 -17.85 -9.25 1.85
C GLU A 38 -18.46 -7.92 1.39
N LEU A 39 -19.08 -7.16 2.29
CA LEU A 39 -19.71 -5.87 1.98
C LEU A 39 -18.67 -4.84 1.48
N LYS A 40 -17.47 -4.83 2.08
CA LYS A 40 -16.37 -3.95 1.65
C LYS A 40 -15.94 -4.25 0.21
N SER A 41 -15.90 -5.52 -0.19
CA SER A 41 -15.51 -5.94 -1.55
C SER A 41 -16.53 -5.57 -2.64
N LYS A 42 -17.80 -5.35 -2.28
CA LYS A 42 -18.87 -5.04 -3.24
C LYS A 42 -18.80 -3.60 -3.75
N ARG A 43 -19.31 -3.35 -4.95
CA ARG A 43 -19.44 -2.00 -5.53
C ARG A 43 -20.59 -1.25 -4.86
N ILE A 44 -20.54 0.09 -4.89
CA ILE A 44 -21.61 0.93 -4.33
C ILE A 44 -22.99 0.54 -4.87
N VAL A 45 -23.09 0.24 -6.17
CA VAL A 45 -24.34 -0.16 -6.83
C VAL A 45 -24.92 -1.44 -6.22
N GLU A 46 -24.07 -2.42 -5.89
CA GLU A 46 -24.48 -3.68 -5.27
C GLU A 46 -24.91 -3.46 -3.81
N LEU A 47 -24.21 -2.58 -3.08
CA LEU A 47 -24.57 -2.19 -1.72
C LEU A 47 -25.91 -1.45 -1.68
N THR A 48 -26.18 -0.58 -2.64
CA THR A 48 -27.48 0.10 -2.78
C THR A 48 -28.61 -0.91 -2.98
N GLN A 49 -28.39 -1.98 -3.76
CA GLN A 49 -29.37 -3.06 -3.93
C GLN A 49 -29.59 -3.85 -2.64
N ILE A 50 -28.53 -4.15 -1.89
CA ILE A 50 -28.62 -4.81 -0.58
C ILE A 50 -29.40 -3.93 0.41
N ALA A 51 -29.08 -2.64 0.49
CA ALA A 51 -29.76 -1.70 1.37
C ALA A 51 -31.25 -1.56 1.05
N LYS A 52 -31.60 -1.54 -0.25
CA LYS A 52 -33.00 -1.56 -0.71
C LYS A 52 -33.74 -2.82 -0.28
N ARG A 53 -33.08 -4.00 -0.36
CA ARG A 53 -33.66 -5.28 0.10
C ARG A 53 -33.86 -5.31 1.62
N LEU A 54 -32.98 -4.66 2.39
CA LEU A 54 -33.06 -4.56 3.85
C LEU A 54 -34.00 -3.44 4.34
N GLY A 55 -34.59 -2.64 3.44
CA GLY A 55 -35.56 -1.60 3.78
C GLY A 55 -34.94 -0.35 4.43
N ILE A 56 -33.66 -0.09 4.22
CA ILE A 56 -32.96 1.09 4.76
C ILE A 56 -33.46 2.34 4.01
N GLN A 57 -33.87 3.40 4.72
CA GLN A 57 -34.29 4.65 4.08
C GLN A 57 -33.10 5.60 3.87
N GLY A 58 -33.16 6.43 2.82
CA GLY A 58 -32.08 7.37 2.48
C GLY A 58 -30.81 6.71 1.93
N TYR A 59 -30.89 5.46 1.46
CA TYR A 59 -29.71 4.68 1.04
C TYR A 59 -28.89 5.34 -0.09
N SER A 60 -29.51 6.24 -0.86
CA SER A 60 -28.91 6.92 -2.00
C SER A 60 -27.93 8.03 -1.58
N ASP A 61 -28.15 8.60 -0.40
CA ASP A 61 -27.40 9.76 0.10
C ASP A 61 -26.18 9.31 0.94
N TYR A 62 -26.16 8.04 1.36
CA TYR A 62 -25.04 7.48 2.10
C TYR A 62 -23.84 7.23 1.20
N ARG A 63 -22.66 7.58 1.71
CA ARG A 63 -21.40 7.12 1.12
C ARG A 63 -21.32 5.59 1.25
N LYS A 64 -20.50 4.95 0.41
CA LYS A 64 -20.31 3.48 0.39
C LYS A 64 -20.14 2.89 1.80
N GLN A 65 -19.33 3.55 2.61
CA GLN A 65 -18.98 3.21 3.97
C GLN A 65 -20.16 3.32 4.95
N GLU A 66 -20.85 4.46 4.98
CA GLU A 66 -22.07 4.66 5.80
C GLU A 66 -23.17 3.67 5.41
N LEU A 67 -23.27 3.35 4.13
CA LEU A 67 -24.21 2.38 3.61
C LEU A 67 -23.91 0.96 4.12
N ILE A 68 -22.62 0.57 4.16
CA ILE A 68 -22.19 -0.71 4.76
C ILE A 68 -22.57 -0.76 6.25
N PHE A 69 -22.31 0.31 7.00
CA PHE A 69 -22.69 0.37 8.42
C PHE A 69 -24.20 0.22 8.60
N LYS A 70 -25.00 0.94 7.82
CA LYS A 70 -26.48 0.84 7.87
C LYS A 70 -26.98 -0.55 7.50
N ILE A 71 -26.31 -1.23 6.56
CA ILE A 71 -26.58 -2.63 6.20
C ILE A 71 -26.30 -3.56 7.38
N LEU A 72 -25.14 -3.42 8.04
CA LEU A 72 -24.76 -4.24 9.19
C LEU A 72 -25.61 -3.97 10.43
N GLU A 73 -25.99 -2.71 10.66
CA GLU A 73 -26.93 -2.29 11.71
C GLU A 73 -28.31 -2.92 11.47
N ALA A 74 -28.80 -2.89 10.24
CA ALA A 74 -30.06 -3.53 9.87
C ALA A 74 -30.02 -5.06 10.05
N GLN A 75 -28.91 -5.71 9.65
CA GLN A 75 -28.71 -7.16 9.82
C GLN A 75 -28.65 -7.56 11.31
N SER A 76 -27.89 -6.84 12.14
CA SER A 76 -27.79 -7.11 13.58
C SER A 76 -29.08 -6.82 14.36
N THR A 77 -29.84 -5.80 13.93
CA THR A 77 -31.16 -5.51 14.51
C THR A 77 -32.18 -6.61 14.18
N GLN A 78 -32.03 -7.26 13.02
CA GLN A 78 -32.82 -8.44 12.66
C GLN A 78 -32.41 -9.68 13.48
N GLU A 79 -31.11 -9.93 13.68
CA GLU A 79 -30.62 -11.03 14.53
C GLU A 79 -31.14 -10.95 15.98
N ARG A 80 -31.20 -9.73 16.55
CA ARG A 80 -31.78 -9.51 17.90
C ARG A 80 -33.24 -9.92 18.01
N LYS A 81 -34.01 -9.89 16.92
CA LYS A 81 -35.42 -10.32 16.91
C LYS A 81 -35.59 -11.83 16.76
N GLU A 82 -34.56 -12.55 16.33
CA GLU A 82 -34.59 -14.00 16.05
C GLU A 82 -33.80 -14.84 17.06
N GLY A 83 -33.37 -14.25 18.18
CA GLY A 83 -32.85 -14.99 19.36
C GLY A 83 -31.49 -15.67 19.18
N HIS A 84 -30.75 -15.37 18.10
CA HIS A 84 -29.41 -15.89 17.88
C HIS A 84 -28.37 -14.93 18.49
N ASP A 85 -27.75 -15.33 19.59
CA ASP A 85 -26.64 -14.60 20.22
C ASP A 85 -25.30 -14.90 19.52
N SER A 86 -25.22 -14.58 18.22
CA SER A 86 -23.96 -14.56 17.46
C SER A 86 -23.43 -13.14 17.31
N ASN A 87 -23.47 -12.34 18.39
CA ASN A 87 -22.94 -10.97 18.44
C ASN A 87 -21.40 -10.89 18.45
N ILE A 88 -20.71 -12.03 18.37
CA ILE A 88 -19.24 -12.12 18.39
C ILE A 88 -18.76 -12.20 16.96
N ARG A 89 -18.10 -11.14 16.49
CA ARG A 89 -17.46 -11.09 15.17
C ARG A 89 -15.95 -11.09 15.34
N PHE A 90 -15.22 -11.52 14.32
CA PHE A 90 -13.77 -11.34 14.29
C PHE A 90 -13.45 -10.07 13.50
N SER A 91 -12.55 -9.24 14.01
CA SER A 91 -12.12 -8.04 13.30
C SER A 91 -10.65 -7.74 13.55
N GLU A 92 -10.04 -7.00 12.64
CA GLU A 92 -8.65 -6.57 12.67
C GLU A 92 -8.59 -5.05 12.44
N GLY A 93 -7.71 -4.36 13.16
CA GLY A 93 -7.39 -2.98 12.89
C GLY A 93 -6.10 -2.53 13.58
N VAL A 94 -5.65 -1.32 13.24
CA VAL A 94 -4.41 -0.74 13.76
C VAL A 94 -4.74 0.14 14.96
N LEU A 95 -4.15 -0.17 16.10
CA LEU A 95 -4.42 0.55 17.35
C LEU A 95 -3.89 1.98 17.29
N GLU A 96 -4.75 2.94 17.63
CA GLU A 96 -4.38 4.30 18.02
C GLU A 96 -4.73 4.47 19.51
N VAL A 97 -3.70 4.68 20.34
CA VAL A 97 -3.89 4.99 21.77
C VAL A 97 -4.04 6.50 21.93
N LEU A 98 -5.13 6.93 22.56
CA LEU A 98 -5.43 8.33 22.83
C LEU A 98 -4.82 8.78 24.18
N PRO A 99 -4.68 10.10 24.44
CA PRO A 99 -4.04 10.62 25.65
C PRO A 99 -4.65 10.12 26.97
N ASP A 100 -5.95 9.81 26.98
CA ASP A 100 -6.67 9.29 28.14
C ASP A 100 -6.42 7.79 28.41
N GLY A 101 -5.57 7.14 27.59
CA GLY A 101 -5.10 5.77 27.79
C GLY A 101 -6.01 4.67 27.24
N TYR A 102 -7.19 5.01 26.73
CA TYR A 102 -7.98 4.11 25.88
C TYR A 102 -7.59 4.27 24.41
N GLY A 103 -8.03 3.37 23.54
CA GLY A 103 -7.69 3.44 22.13
C GLY A 103 -8.79 2.93 21.20
N PHE A 104 -8.55 3.09 19.91
CA PHE A 104 -9.41 2.59 18.85
C PHE A 104 -8.58 1.79 17.84
N LEU A 105 -9.12 0.66 17.37
CA LEU A 105 -8.58 -0.01 16.19
C LEU A 105 -9.12 0.72 14.96
N ARG A 106 -8.22 1.41 14.25
CA ARG A 106 -8.50 2.12 13.01
C ARG A 106 -8.40 1.17 11.82
N SER A 107 -9.26 1.35 10.83
CA SER A 107 -9.27 0.54 9.63
C SER A 107 -8.41 1.14 8.52
N ALA A 108 -7.67 0.29 7.80
CA ALA A 108 -6.95 0.67 6.59
C ALA A 108 -7.89 1.21 5.49
N ASP A 109 -9.11 0.68 5.40
CA ASP A 109 -10.12 1.12 4.43
C ASP A 109 -10.60 2.57 4.62
N TYR A 110 -10.32 3.14 5.80
CA TYR A 110 -10.57 4.54 6.14
C TYR A 110 -9.26 5.32 6.31
N ASN A 111 -8.15 4.83 5.75
CA ASN A 111 -6.83 5.47 5.83
C ASN A 111 -6.38 5.75 7.27
N TYR A 112 -6.75 4.86 8.20
CA TYR A 112 -6.53 4.98 9.65
C TYR A 112 -7.20 6.18 10.33
N LEU A 113 -8.23 6.74 9.70
CA LEU A 113 -8.97 7.86 10.27
C LEU A 113 -10.08 7.39 11.20
N PRO A 114 -10.55 8.28 12.09
CA PRO A 114 -11.73 8.01 12.88
C PRO A 114 -12.93 7.63 12.00
N SER A 115 -13.47 6.44 12.25
CA SER A 115 -14.62 5.90 11.53
C SER A 115 -15.70 5.41 12.51
N PRO A 116 -16.97 5.37 12.11
CA PRO A 116 -18.03 4.76 12.92
C PRO A 116 -17.80 3.26 13.20
N ASP A 117 -17.00 2.60 12.35
CA ASP A 117 -16.66 1.18 12.45
C ASP A 117 -15.49 0.90 13.41
N ASP A 118 -14.94 1.95 14.04
CA ASP A 118 -13.79 1.80 14.93
C ASP A 118 -14.12 0.97 16.16
N ILE A 119 -13.15 0.14 16.53
CA ILE A 119 -13.30 -0.79 17.66
C ILE A 119 -12.61 -0.19 18.87
N TYR A 120 -13.39 0.11 19.89
CA TYR A 120 -12.92 0.54 21.18
C TYR A 120 -12.05 -0.53 21.86
N VAL A 121 -10.90 -0.11 22.35
CA VAL A 121 -9.96 -0.91 23.14
C VAL A 121 -9.80 -0.27 24.51
N SER A 122 -10.09 -1.05 25.55
CA SER A 122 -10.03 -0.56 26.93
C SER A 122 -8.58 -0.33 27.40
N PRO A 123 -8.34 0.62 28.32
CA PRO A 123 -7.02 0.81 28.94
C PRO A 123 -6.48 -0.47 29.59
N SER A 124 -7.37 -1.29 30.15
CA SER A 124 -7.01 -2.57 30.77
C SER A 124 -6.44 -3.57 29.75
N GLN A 125 -7.00 -3.63 28.53
CA GLN A 125 -6.49 -4.49 27.46
C GLN A 125 -5.14 -3.97 26.95
N ILE A 126 -5.03 -2.66 26.71
CA ILE A 126 -3.78 -2.00 26.29
C ILE A 126 -2.67 -2.30 27.29
N LYS A 127 -2.94 -2.13 28.59
CA LYS A 127 -1.98 -2.42 29.65
C LYS A 127 -1.65 -3.91 29.76
N LYS A 128 -2.65 -4.80 29.68
CA LYS A 128 -2.46 -6.26 29.82
C LYS A 128 -1.55 -6.85 28.73
N PHE A 129 -1.66 -6.35 27.50
CA PHE A 129 -0.89 -6.85 26.36
C PHE A 129 0.26 -5.92 25.94
N GLN A 130 0.53 -4.86 26.71
CA GLN A 130 1.54 -3.83 26.40
C GLN A 130 1.43 -3.29 24.97
N LEU A 131 0.18 -3.02 24.56
CA LEU A 131 -0.12 -2.51 23.23
C LEU A 131 0.32 -1.06 23.10
N ARG A 132 0.75 -0.68 21.90
CA ARG A 132 1.19 0.66 21.53
C ARG A 132 0.51 1.08 20.23
N THR A 133 0.46 2.40 20.00
CA THR A 133 0.00 2.93 18.71
C THR A 133 0.78 2.28 17.56
N GLY A 134 0.05 1.87 16.53
CA GLY A 134 0.55 1.12 15.39
C GLY A 134 0.39 -0.40 15.50
N ASP A 135 0.04 -0.97 16.65
CA ASP A 135 -0.13 -2.43 16.76
C ASP A 135 -1.34 -2.88 15.94
N THR A 136 -1.13 -3.80 15.02
CA THR A 136 -2.23 -4.50 14.34
C THR A 136 -2.82 -5.49 15.32
N VAL A 137 -4.06 -5.29 15.76
CA VAL A 137 -4.73 -6.17 16.72
C VAL A 137 -5.89 -6.84 16.01
N SER A 138 -5.96 -8.17 16.13
CA SER A 138 -7.10 -8.94 15.66
C SER A 138 -7.73 -9.72 16.81
N GLY A 139 -9.05 -9.85 16.76
CA GLY A 139 -9.77 -10.50 17.84
C GLY A 139 -11.27 -10.44 17.75
N GLN A 140 -11.91 -10.95 18.80
CA GLN A 140 -13.35 -11.01 18.94
C GLN A 140 -13.90 -9.64 19.32
N VAL A 141 -14.87 -9.14 18.57
CA VAL A 141 -15.55 -7.86 18.79
C VAL A 141 -17.03 -8.08 19.07
N ARG A 142 -17.60 -7.18 19.89
CA ARG A 142 -19.04 -7.11 20.13
C ARG A 142 -19.62 -5.80 19.66
N SER A 143 -20.89 -5.86 19.29
CA SER A 143 -21.73 -4.69 19.02
C SER A 143 -21.83 -3.75 20.24
N PRO A 144 -22.04 -2.44 20.03
CA PRO A 144 -22.32 -1.49 21.12
C PRO A 144 -23.58 -1.89 21.89
N LYS A 145 -23.52 -1.77 23.22
CA LYS A 145 -24.67 -1.87 24.12
C LYS A 145 -25.44 -0.55 24.16
N GLU A 146 -26.60 -0.55 24.82
CA GLU A 146 -27.41 0.65 25.02
C GLU A 146 -26.58 1.75 25.70
N GLY A 147 -26.43 2.90 25.04
CA GLY A 147 -25.59 4.02 25.48
C GLY A 147 -24.14 4.03 24.94
N GLU A 148 -23.69 2.95 24.30
CA GLU A 148 -22.38 2.90 23.62
C GLU A 148 -22.49 3.26 22.13
N ARG A 149 -21.47 3.91 21.57
CA ARG A 149 -21.45 4.33 20.15
C ARG A 149 -20.58 3.45 19.24
N PHE A 150 -19.62 2.72 19.80
CA PHE A 150 -18.59 2.01 19.05
C PHE A 150 -18.63 0.51 19.34
N PHE A 151 -18.14 -0.30 18.40
CA PHE A 151 -17.82 -1.70 18.66
C PHE A 151 -16.77 -1.79 19.77
N ALA A 152 -16.76 -2.88 20.53
CA ALA A 152 -15.78 -3.07 21.60
C ALA A 152 -15.04 -4.40 21.43
N LEU A 153 -13.72 -4.37 21.60
CA LEU A 153 -12.89 -5.57 21.59
C LEU A 153 -13.20 -6.41 22.85
N LEU A 154 -13.66 -7.65 22.66
CA LEU A 154 -13.88 -8.60 23.74
C LEU A 154 -12.59 -9.33 24.12
N LYS A 155 -11.94 -9.92 23.11
CA LYS A 155 -10.75 -10.77 23.30
C LYS A 155 -9.75 -10.48 22.19
N VAL A 156 -8.51 -10.22 22.58
CA VAL A 156 -7.36 -10.16 21.66
C VAL A 156 -6.98 -11.59 21.31
N GLU A 157 -6.93 -11.91 20.02
CA GLU A 157 -6.51 -13.23 19.51
C GLU A 157 -5.09 -13.16 18.95
N GLN A 158 -4.74 -12.08 18.24
CA GLN A 158 -3.37 -11.84 17.77
C GLN A 158 -3.00 -10.36 17.87
N VAL A 159 -1.71 -10.12 17.98
CA VAL A 159 -1.11 -8.79 17.84
C VAL A 159 0.03 -8.93 16.81
N ASN A 160 0.08 -8.06 15.81
CA ASN A 160 1.05 -8.09 14.71
C ASN A 160 1.24 -9.49 14.09
N TYR A 161 0.11 -10.22 13.91
CA TYR A 161 0.06 -11.58 13.35
C TYR A 161 0.75 -12.68 14.20
N GLN A 162 1.02 -12.38 15.47
CA GLN A 162 1.63 -13.30 16.43
C GLN A 162 0.76 -13.48 17.67
N ASP A 163 1.11 -14.46 18.49
CA ASP A 163 0.45 -14.70 19.77
C ASP A 163 0.59 -13.46 20.69
N PRO A 164 -0.49 -12.97 21.31
CA PRO A 164 -0.45 -11.77 22.15
C PRO A 164 0.52 -11.86 23.33
N GLU A 165 0.86 -13.07 23.79
CA GLU A 165 1.83 -13.27 24.87
C GLU A 165 3.27 -13.05 24.39
N SER A 166 3.59 -13.44 23.16
CA SER A 166 4.94 -13.32 22.57
C SER A 166 5.42 -11.87 22.42
N ILE A 167 4.49 -10.93 22.34
CA ILE A 167 4.76 -9.50 22.10
C ILE A 167 5.14 -8.73 23.36
N ARG A 168 4.98 -9.33 24.54
CA ARG A 168 5.29 -8.67 25.82
C ARG A 168 6.78 -8.42 26.02
N ASP A 169 7.62 -9.28 25.49
CA ASP A 169 9.08 -9.23 25.65
C ASP A 169 9.78 -8.63 24.43
N ARG A 170 9.03 -8.02 23.50
CA ARG A 170 9.62 -7.41 22.30
C ARG A 170 10.49 -6.21 22.64
N THR A 171 11.63 -6.12 21.97
CA THR A 171 12.47 -4.92 22.01
C THR A 171 11.79 -3.79 21.24
N ILE A 172 11.82 -2.57 21.80
CA ILE A 172 11.27 -1.39 21.15
C ILE A 172 12.13 -1.02 19.94
N PHE A 173 11.50 -0.56 18.86
CA PHE A 173 12.16 -0.21 17.58
C PHE A 173 13.39 0.68 17.73
N ASP A 174 13.34 1.67 18.63
CA ASP A 174 14.44 2.61 18.84
C ASP A 174 15.66 1.97 19.56
N ASN A 175 15.47 0.84 20.23
CA ASN A 175 16.55 0.09 20.90
C ASN A 175 17.16 -1.00 20.02
N LEU A 176 16.56 -1.28 18.85
CA LEU A 176 17.05 -2.28 17.91
C LEU A 176 18.31 -1.80 17.19
N THR A 177 19.25 -2.70 16.93
CA THR A 177 20.56 -2.35 16.37
C THR A 177 20.46 -2.08 14.87
N PRO A 178 20.70 -0.83 14.39
CA PRO A 178 20.62 -0.51 12.97
C PRO A 178 21.84 -1.02 12.21
N LEU A 179 21.61 -1.74 11.12
CA LEU A 179 22.64 -2.20 10.18
C LEU A 179 22.47 -1.56 8.80
N TYR A 180 23.52 -1.67 7.98
CA TYR A 180 23.39 -1.51 6.54
C TYR A 180 22.52 -2.63 5.96
N ALA A 181 21.87 -2.36 4.83
CA ALA A 181 21.18 -3.40 4.09
C ALA A 181 22.20 -4.42 3.56
N ASN A 182 21.96 -5.70 3.85
CA ASN A 182 22.82 -6.82 3.48
C ASN A 182 22.06 -7.94 2.74
N SER A 183 20.76 -7.74 2.51
CA SER A 183 19.90 -8.66 1.77
C SER A 183 19.24 -7.88 0.64
N ARG A 184 19.60 -8.20 -0.62
CA ARG A 184 19.06 -7.54 -1.81
C ARG A 184 17.62 -7.94 -2.06
N ILE A 185 16.78 -6.96 -2.38
CA ILE A 185 15.43 -7.14 -2.88
C ILE A 185 15.53 -7.25 -4.39
N ASN A 186 15.32 -8.44 -4.94
CA ASN A 186 15.45 -8.67 -6.37
C ASN A 186 14.24 -8.07 -7.11
N LEU A 187 14.48 -7.04 -7.91
CA LEU A 187 13.42 -6.37 -8.67
C LEU A 187 13.20 -7.00 -10.06
N GLU A 188 14.15 -7.80 -10.55
CA GLU A 188 14.03 -8.46 -11.85
C GLU A 188 12.95 -9.55 -11.81
N THR A 189 11.91 -9.39 -12.63
CA THR A 189 10.79 -10.34 -12.71
C THR A 189 10.62 -10.96 -14.10
N THR A 190 10.25 -10.15 -15.10
CA THR A 190 10.09 -10.63 -16.49
C THR A 190 11.08 -9.94 -17.43
N PRO A 191 11.48 -10.59 -18.54
CA PRO A 191 12.47 -10.04 -19.46
C PRO A 191 12.14 -8.64 -20.01
N GLY A 192 10.84 -8.37 -20.22
CA GLY A 192 10.34 -7.10 -20.77
C GLY A 192 10.21 -5.97 -19.75
N GLU A 193 10.40 -6.24 -18.46
CA GLU A 193 10.36 -5.22 -17.41
C GLU A 193 11.72 -4.50 -17.27
N TYR A 194 12.09 -3.75 -18.31
CA TYR A 194 13.39 -3.08 -18.40
C TYR A 194 13.63 -2.08 -17.27
N ALA A 195 12.59 -1.39 -16.79
CA ALA A 195 12.71 -0.46 -15.65
C ALA A 195 13.24 -1.17 -14.41
N MET A 196 12.65 -2.31 -14.07
CA MET A 196 13.08 -3.06 -12.89
C MET A 196 14.42 -3.74 -13.09
N ARG A 197 14.71 -4.24 -14.29
CA ARG A 197 16.01 -4.82 -14.64
C ARG A 197 17.15 -3.81 -14.51
N ILE A 198 16.98 -2.60 -15.05
CA ILE A 198 17.97 -1.53 -14.99
C ILE A 198 18.11 -1.02 -13.55
N MET A 199 17.00 -0.81 -12.84
CA MET A 199 17.02 -0.42 -11.43
C MET A 199 17.77 -1.45 -10.57
N ASN A 200 17.53 -2.74 -10.79
CA ASN A 200 18.19 -3.82 -10.08
C ASN A 200 19.72 -3.81 -10.26
N LEU A 201 20.22 -3.30 -11.40
CA LEU A 201 21.65 -3.22 -11.72
C LEU A 201 22.30 -1.91 -11.22
N ILE A 202 21.67 -0.77 -11.48
CA ILE A 202 22.27 0.57 -11.25
C ILE A 202 22.01 1.09 -9.84
N THR A 203 20.90 0.69 -9.23
CA THR A 203 20.49 1.14 -7.89
C THR A 203 19.94 -0.06 -7.13
N PRO A 204 20.78 -1.04 -6.77
CA PRO A 204 20.32 -2.19 -6.00
C PRO A 204 19.66 -1.71 -4.70
N ILE A 205 18.50 -2.27 -4.38
CA ILE A 205 17.72 -1.97 -3.18
C ILE A 205 17.81 -3.16 -2.25
N GLY A 206 18.14 -2.93 -0.99
CA GLY A 206 18.13 -3.97 0.04
C GLY A 206 17.02 -3.82 1.07
N LYS A 207 16.81 -4.87 1.85
CA LYS A 207 16.00 -4.85 3.07
C LYS A 207 16.57 -3.82 4.04
N GLY A 208 15.79 -2.79 4.35
CA GLY A 208 16.22 -1.67 5.19
C GLY A 208 16.73 -0.43 4.45
N GLN A 209 16.58 -0.37 3.12
CA GLN A 209 17.06 0.76 2.31
C GLN A 209 16.28 2.06 2.60
N ARG A 210 17.00 3.20 2.53
CA ARG A 210 16.44 4.55 2.49
C ARG A 210 16.67 5.16 1.11
N ALA A 211 15.73 4.93 0.20
CA ALA A 211 15.87 5.35 -1.19
C ALA A 211 15.02 6.58 -1.51
N LEU A 212 15.60 7.51 -2.28
CA LEU A 212 14.89 8.65 -2.85
C LEU A 212 14.72 8.45 -4.35
N VAL A 213 13.48 8.50 -4.83
CA VAL A 213 13.17 8.65 -6.25
C VAL A 213 13.05 10.14 -6.54
N VAL A 214 14.14 10.71 -7.05
CA VAL A 214 14.24 12.13 -7.37
C VAL A 214 13.60 12.35 -8.73
N SER A 215 12.43 12.97 -8.76
CA SER A 215 11.62 13.07 -9.97
C SER A 215 11.16 14.49 -10.22
N PRO A 216 11.41 15.04 -11.42
CA PRO A 216 10.63 16.17 -11.89
C PRO A 216 9.19 15.74 -12.18
N PRO A 217 8.24 16.69 -12.23
CA PRO A 217 6.88 16.42 -12.69
C PRO A 217 6.88 15.76 -14.07
N LYS A 218 5.96 14.81 -14.28
CA LYS A 218 5.73 14.08 -15.55
C LYS A 218 6.87 13.14 -16.01
N ALA A 219 7.85 12.82 -15.17
CA ALA A 219 8.94 11.91 -15.54
C ALA A 219 8.62 10.40 -15.40
N GLY A 220 7.38 10.04 -15.01
CA GLY A 220 6.97 8.63 -14.88
C GLY A 220 7.10 8.05 -13.46
N LYS A 221 7.21 8.90 -12.43
CA LYS A 221 7.23 8.55 -10.99
C LYS A 221 6.19 7.48 -10.61
N THR A 222 4.92 7.71 -10.91
CA THR A 222 3.82 6.83 -10.49
C THR A 222 3.94 5.44 -11.11
N VAL A 223 4.24 5.37 -12.41
CA VAL A 223 4.45 4.10 -13.13
C VAL A 223 5.65 3.35 -12.56
N LEU A 224 6.72 4.05 -12.18
CA LEU A 224 7.87 3.43 -11.52
C LEU A 224 7.49 2.80 -10.18
N LEU A 225 6.77 3.52 -9.31
CA LEU A 225 6.35 2.99 -8.01
C LEU A 225 5.43 1.77 -8.17
N GLN A 226 4.50 1.79 -9.13
CA GLN A 226 3.63 0.64 -9.43
C GLN A 226 4.44 -0.59 -9.87
N LYS A 227 5.40 -0.39 -10.80
CA LYS A 227 6.28 -1.47 -11.26
C LYS A 227 7.12 -2.04 -10.13
N LEU A 228 7.64 -1.17 -9.26
CA LEU A 228 8.42 -1.57 -8.09
C LEU A 228 7.58 -2.39 -7.11
N ALA A 229 6.38 -1.92 -6.75
CA ALA A 229 5.50 -2.64 -5.84
C ALA A 229 5.13 -4.02 -6.40
N ASN A 230 4.79 -4.09 -7.69
CA ASN A 230 4.47 -5.34 -8.36
C ASN A 230 5.67 -6.28 -8.51
N ALA A 231 6.89 -5.74 -8.67
CA ALA A 231 8.10 -6.54 -8.66
C ALA A 231 8.32 -7.18 -7.29
N VAL A 232 8.24 -6.38 -6.22
CA VAL A 232 8.41 -6.85 -4.84
C VAL A 232 7.34 -7.87 -4.46
N ASN A 233 6.07 -7.65 -4.80
CA ASN A 233 5.01 -8.65 -4.56
C ASN A 233 5.28 -10.02 -5.20
N ARG A 234 5.96 -10.04 -6.36
CA ARG A 234 6.27 -11.28 -7.07
C ARG A 234 7.51 -11.96 -6.54
N SER A 235 8.57 -11.20 -6.25
CA SER A 235 9.86 -11.75 -5.84
C SER A 235 10.01 -11.92 -4.33
N HIS A 236 9.29 -11.11 -3.55
CA HIS A 236 9.36 -11.04 -2.08
C HIS A 236 7.97 -10.90 -1.45
N PRO A 237 7.07 -11.91 -1.60
CA PRO A 237 5.73 -11.87 -1.02
C PRO A 237 5.71 -11.84 0.51
N GLU A 238 6.84 -12.12 1.17
CA GLU A 238 7.00 -11.98 2.61
C GLU A 238 7.06 -10.52 3.09
N ILE A 239 7.45 -9.59 2.21
CA ILE A 239 7.57 -8.18 2.55
C ILE A 239 6.17 -7.56 2.60
N LYS A 240 5.82 -6.93 3.72
CA LYS A 240 4.59 -6.15 3.84
C LYS A 240 4.73 -4.81 3.14
N LEU A 241 4.03 -4.66 2.02
CA LEU A 241 3.99 -3.42 1.24
C LEU A 241 2.89 -2.48 1.75
N ILE A 242 3.30 -1.27 2.10
CA ILE A 242 2.43 -0.14 2.41
C ILE A 242 2.71 0.95 1.37
N VAL A 243 1.69 1.36 0.62
CA VAL A 243 1.79 2.50 -0.30
C VAL A 243 1.15 3.70 0.37
N LEU A 244 1.94 4.72 0.68
CA LEU A 244 1.49 5.92 1.37
C LEU A 244 1.44 7.10 0.40
N LEU A 245 0.24 7.56 0.07
CA LEU A 245 -0.02 8.64 -0.88
C LEU A 245 -0.43 9.91 -0.12
N ILE A 246 0.36 10.97 -0.22
CA ILE A 246 0.19 12.22 0.53
C ILE A 246 -0.01 13.39 -0.43
N ASP A 247 -1.12 14.10 -0.27
CA ASP A 247 -1.48 15.29 -1.05
C ASP A 247 -1.43 15.01 -2.57
N GLU A 248 -1.91 13.81 -2.94
CA GLU A 248 -1.99 13.34 -4.32
C GLU A 248 -3.44 13.35 -4.82
N ARG A 249 -3.60 13.23 -6.14
CA ARG A 249 -4.92 13.32 -6.77
C ARG A 249 -5.79 12.07 -6.55
N PRO A 250 -7.11 12.21 -6.33
CA PRO A 250 -8.01 11.06 -6.13
C PRO A 250 -7.95 10.01 -7.25
N GLU A 251 -7.80 10.43 -8.50
CA GLU A 251 -7.68 9.52 -9.64
C GLU A 251 -6.38 8.70 -9.61
N GLU A 252 -5.28 9.28 -9.11
CA GLU A 252 -3.99 8.59 -8.96
C GLU A 252 -4.02 7.61 -7.79
N VAL A 253 -4.73 7.94 -6.71
CA VAL A 253 -5.01 7.01 -5.60
C VAL A 253 -5.77 5.79 -6.11
N THR A 254 -6.86 6.01 -6.85
CA THR A 254 -7.68 4.93 -7.41
C THR A 254 -6.90 4.04 -8.38
N ASP A 255 -6.03 4.64 -9.19
CA ASP A 255 -5.17 3.91 -10.12
C ASP A 255 -4.17 3.01 -9.38
N MET A 256 -3.56 3.51 -8.30
CA MET A 256 -2.64 2.75 -7.44
C MET A 256 -3.34 1.56 -6.76
N GLU A 257 -4.52 1.79 -6.17
CA GLU A 257 -5.32 0.74 -5.52
C GLU A 257 -5.69 -0.42 -6.46
N ARG A 258 -5.92 -0.10 -7.74
CA ARG A 258 -6.29 -1.11 -8.75
C ARG A 258 -5.09 -1.81 -9.36
N SER A 259 -3.93 -1.15 -9.36
CA SER A 259 -2.74 -1.62 -10.09
C SER A 259 -1.76 -2.40 -9.22
N VAL A 260 -1.86 -2.28 -7.90
CA VAL A 260 -0.91 -2.86 -6.94
C VAL A 260 -1.64 -3.61 -5.84
N GLN A 261 -1.22 -4.85 -5.60
CA GLN A 261 -1.67 -5.62 -4.43
C GLN A 261 -0.86 -5.19 -3.20
N ALA A 262 -1.26 -4.09 -2.56
CA ALA A 262 -0.63 -3.60 -1.35
C ALA A 262 -1.67 -2.92 -0.45
N GLU A 263 -1.29 -2.65 0.78
CA GLU A 263 -2.08 -1.76 1.63
C GLU A 263 -1.85 -0.32 1.18
N VAL A 264 -2.82 0.25 0.46
CA VAL A 264 -2.76 1.63 -0.03
C VAL A 264 -3.44 2.53 0.99
N ILE A 265 -2.67 3.45 1.56
CA ILE A 265 -3.11 4.45 2.53
C ILE A 265 -2.93 5.82 1.91
N ALA A 266 -4.00 6.60 1.81
CA ALA A 266 -3.99 7.87 1.11
C ALA A 266 -4.62 9.02 1.91
N SER A 267 -4.06 10.21 1.74
CA SER A 267 -4.70 11.48 2.07
C SER A 267 -4.59 12.38 0.85
N THR A 268 -5.70 12.59 0.15
CA THR A 268 -5.75 13.38 -1.09
C THR A 268 -5.53 14.86 -0.82
N PHE A 269 -5.27 15.65 -1.87
CA PHE A 269 -5.07 17.11 -1.77
C PHE A 269 -6.29 17.90 -1.24
N ASP A 270 -7.47 17.29 -1.20
CA ASP A 270 -8.68 17.89 -0.64
C ASP A 270 -8.66 17.95 0.90
N GLU A 271 -7.73 17.23 1.52
CA GLU A 271 -7.64 17.07 2.96
C GLU A 271 -6.70 18.10 3.61
N PRO A 272 -6.92 18.46 4.89
CA PRO A 272 -6.07 19.44 5.57
C PRO A 272 -4.66 18.87 5.86
N PRO A 273 -3.63 19.74 5.99
CA PRO A 273 -2.25 19.32 6.28
C PRO A 273 -2.08 18.46 7.54
N GLU A 274 -2.88 18.72 8.59
CA GLU A 274 -2.88 17.92 9.83
C GLU A 274 -3.22 16.47 9.56
N ARG A 275 -4.11 16.22 8.59
CA ARG A 275 -4.52 14.87 8.20
C ARG A 275 -3.40 14.15 7.46
N HIS A 276 -2.67 14.82 6.58
CA HIS A 276 -1.48 14.24 5.93
C HIS A 276 -0.46 13.77 6.97
N VAL A 277 -0.22 14.59 7.99
CA VAL A 277 0.71 14.27 9.09
C VAL A 277 0.20 13.08 9.89
N GLN A 278 -1.06 13.08 10.31
CA GLN A 278 -1.64 12.01 11.14
C GLN A 278 -1.59 10.65 10.43
N VAL A 279 -2.00 10.60 9.16
CA VAL A 279 -2.02 9.36 8.36
C VAL A 279 -0.61 8.81 8.19
N ALA A 280 0.37 9.68 7.92
CA ALA A 280 1.77 9.27 7.81
C ALA A 280 2.34 8.78 9.14
N GLU A 281 2.03 9.44 10.26
CA GLU A 281 2.45 9.00 11.60
C GLU A 281 1.88 7.62 11.95
N MET A 282 0.59 7.37 11.68
CA MET A 282 -0.04 6.06 11.88
C MET A 282 0.60 4.96 11.03
N ALA A 283 0.83 5.22 9.74
CA ALA A 283 1.47 4.26 8.84
C ALA A 283 2.91 3.93 9.28
N LEU A 284 3.66 4.93 9.75
CA LEU A 284 5.02 4.73 10.26
C LEU A 284 5.02 3.92 11.56
N GLU A 285 4.15 4.25 12.51
CA GLU A 285 4.08 3.51 13.77
C GLU A 285 3.67 2.06 13.52
N LYS A 286 2.72 1.80 12.62
CA LYS A 286 2.40 0.43 12.17
C LYS A 286 3.62 -0.30 11.65
N ALA A 287 4.35 0.31 10.72
CA ALA A 287 5.54 -0.30 10.14
C ALA A 287 6.59 -0.63 11.22
N LYS A 288 6.82 0.26 12.19
CA LYS A 288 7.72 -0.01 13.32
C LYS A 288 7.26 -1.20 14.16
N ARG A 289 5.96 -1.30 14.48
CA ARG A 289 5.42 -2.43 15.27
C ARG A 289 5.58 -3.77 14.55
N LEU A 290 5.37 -3.80 13.24
CA LEU A 290 5.59 -4.98 12.42
C LEU A 290 7.07 -5.38 12.39
N VAL A 291 7.98 -4.41 12.28
CA VAL A 291 9.43 -4.68 12.31
C VAL A 291 9.91 -5.19 13.67
N GLU A 292 9.38 -4.65 14.77
CA GLU A 292 9.60 -5.19 16.12
C GLU A 292 9.11 -6.64 16.25
N ALA A 293 8.12 -7.04 15.45
CA ALA A 293 7.63 -8.42 15.36
C ALA A 293 8.44 -9.28 14.37
N GLY A 294 9.57 -8.81 13.84
CA GLY A 294 10.40 -9.59 12.91
C GLY A 294 9.93 -9.58 11.46
N ILE A 295 9.00 -8.69 11.09
CA ILE A 295 8.43 -8.63 9.74
C ILE A 295 9.16 -7.58 8.91
N ASP A 296 9.55 -7.94 7.68
CA ASP A 296 10.07 -7.00 6.70
C ASP A 296 8.94 -6.13 6.15
N VAL A 297 9.10 -4.80 6.24
CA VAL A 297 8.12 -3.82 5.78
C VAL A 297 8.77 -2.91 4.75
N MET A 298 8.04 -2.62 3.68
CA MET A 298 8.42 -1.61 2.70
C MET A 298 7.31 -0.57 2.57
N ILE A 299 7.66 0.71 2.81
CA ILE A 299 6.79 1.86 2.56
C ILE A 299 7.20 2.51 1.24
N LEU A 300 6.26 2.60 0.31
CA LEU A 300 6.37 3.43 -0.89
C LEU A 300 5.65 4.75 -0.63
N LEU A 301 6.42 5.80 -0.37
CA LEU A 301 5.89 7.12 -0.03
C LEU A 301 5.86 8.03 -1.25
N ASP A 302 4.68 8.53 -1.58
CA ASP A 302 4.48 9.52 -2.62
C ASP A 302 3.72 10.75 -2.08
N SER A 303 4.37 11.83 -1.62
CA SER A 303 5.82 12.11 -1.67
C SER A 303 6.37 12.65 -0.34
N ILE A 304 7.68 12.49 -0.12
CA ILE A 304 8.34 13.08 1.06
C ILE A 304 8.32 14.61 1.00
N THR A 305 8.37 15.20 -0.20
CA THR A 305 8.30 16.65 -0.40
C THR A 305 6.96 17.20 0.08
N ARG A 306 5.85 16.56 -0.28
CA ARG A 306 4.51 16.98 0.16
C ARG A 306 4.30 16.74 1.66
N LEU A 307 4.80 15.64 2.20
CA LEU A 307 4.77 15.40 3.64
C LEU A 307 5.55 16.49 4.42
N ALA A 308 6.74 16.88 3.93
CA ALA A 308 7.52 17.95 4.53
C ALA A 308 6.82 19.31 4.45
N ARG A 309 6.14 19.62 3.34
CA ARG A 309 5.29 20.81 3.22
C ARG A 309 4.16 20.80 4.24
N ALA A 310 3.46 19.68 4.41
CA ALA A 310 2.39 19.54 5.40
C ALA A 310 2.92 19.81 6.82
N HIS A 311 4.06 19.22 7.19
CA HIS A 311 4.69 19.48 8.50
C HIS A 311 5.10 20.95 8.69
N ASN A 312 5.57 21.61 7.63
CA ASN A 312 5.92 23.03 7.69
C ASN A 312 4.72 23.94 7.94
N THR A 313 3.54 23.55 7.44
CA THR A 313 2.29 24.29 7.66
C THR A 313 1.72 24.07 9.07
N VAL A 314 1.82 22.84 9.59
CA VAL A 314 1.21 22.45 10.88
C VAL A 314 2.03 22.88 12.09
N ILE A 315 3.36 23.00 11.95
CA ILE A 315 4.22 23.31 13.10
C ILE A 315 4.05 24.78 13.53
N PRO A 316 4.00 25.06 14.85
CA PRO A 316 4.07 26.44 15.34
C PRO A 316 5.39 27.11 14.90
N HIS A 317 5.32 28.36 14.46
CA HIS A 317 6.49 29.11 14.01
C HIS A 317 7.56 29.19 15.10
N SER A 318 8.79 28.80 14.77
CA SER A 318 9.95 28.87 15.67
C SER A 318 10.61 30.25 15.72
N GLY A 319 10.22 31.15 14.82
CA GLY A 319 10.87 32.44 14.60
C GLY A 319 12.17 32.35 13.78
N LYS A 320 12.58 31.15 13.36
CA LYS A 320 13.76 30.91 12.51
C LYS A 320 13.33 30.28 11.19
N ILE A 321 13.28 31.10 10.14
CA ILE A 321 12.88 30.66 8.80
C ILE A 321 14.15 30.50 7.95
N LEU A 322 14.33 29.31 7.38
CA LEU A 322 15.38 28.98 6.43
C LEU A 322 15.04 29.54 5.04
N SER A 323 16.00 29.45 4.13
CA SER A 323 15.79 29.73 2.71
C SER A 323 14.55 28.97 2.19
N GLY A 324 13.77 29.60 1.32
CA GLY A 324 12.58 28.97 0.74
C GLY A 324 11.34 28.93 1.65
N GLY A 325 11.36 29.59 2.81
CA GLY A 325 10.18 29.68 3.68
C GLY A 325 9.94 28.45 4.58
N VAL A 326 10.97 27.62 4.75
CA VAL A 326 10.92 26.43 5.60
C VAL A 326 11.30 26.81 7.03
N ASP A 327 10.46 26.48 8.01
CA ASP A 327 10.80 26.66 9.41
C ASP A 327 11.93 25.71 9.82
N ALA A 328 12.89 26.19 10.62
CA ALA A 328 14.05 25.38 11.05
C ALA A 328 13.66 24.06 11.74
N ASN A 329 12.49 24.01 12.40
CA ASN A 329 12.00 22.81 13.08
C ASN A 329 11.08 21.95 12.21
N ALA A 330 10.60 22.46 11.06
CA ALA A 330 9.62 21.78 10.22
C ALA A 330 10.12 20.44 9.67
N LEU A 331 11.42 20.34 9.37
CA LEU A 331 12.01 19.16 8.74
C LEU A 331 12.40 18.06 9.74
N HIS A 332 12.36 18.33 11.05
CA HIS A 332 12.78 17.35 12.05
C HIS A 332 11.92 16.09 12.02
N LYS A 333 10.59 16.21 12.02
CA LYS A 333 9.66 15.07 11.96
C LYS A 333 9.75 14.31 10.63
N PRO A 334 9.69 14.97 9.45
CA PRO A 334 9.92 14.32 8.17
C PRO A 334 11.27 13.58 8.06
N LYS A 335 12.36 14.16 8.58
CA LYS A 335 13.68 13.48 8.63
C LYS A 335 13.66 12.25 9.52
N ARG A 336 12.96 12.29 10.66
CA ARG A 336 12.75 11.11 11.51
C ARG A 336 11.90 10.04 10.83
N PHE A 337 10.89 10.44 10.05
CA PHE A 337 10.10 9.50 9.24
C PHE A 337 10.99 8.77 8.25
N PHE A 338 11.71 9.50 7.40
CA PHE A 338 12.56 8.88 6.37
C PHE A 338 13.76 8.13 6.97
N GLY A 339 14.35 8.67 8.04
CA GLY A 339 15.43 8.05 8.80
C GLY A 339 15.00 6.86 9.66
N ALA A 340 13.71 6.56 9.75
CA ALA A 340 13.24 5.35 10.41
C ALA A 340 13.69 4.10 9.65
N ALA A 341 13.75 4.16 8.30
CA ALA A 341 14.16 3.03 7.49
C ALA A 341 15.60 2.60 7.78
N ARG A 342 15.75 1.31 8.09
CA ARG A 342 16.98 0.67 8.52
C ARG A 342 16.82 -0.85 8.43
N ASN A 343 17.93 -1.53 8.18
CA ASN A 343 18.02 -2.96 8.44
C ASN A 343 18.26 -3.17 9.94
N ILE A 344 17.79 -4.27 10.51
CA ILE A 344 17.89 -4.53 11.95
C ILE A 344 18.45 -5.92 12.16
N GLU A 345 19.36 -6.06 13.12
CA GLU A 345 19.98 -7.34 13.46
C GLU A 345 19.00 -8.30 14.17
N GLU A 346 18.24 -7.80 15.14
CA GLU A 346 17.38 -8.59 16.02
C GLU A 346 15.89 -8.61 15.59
N GLY A 347 15.55 -8.04 14.43
CA GLY A 347 14.17 -7.84 13.99
C GLY A 347 14.01 -7.96 12.48
N GLY A 348 12.89 -7.46 11.96
CA GLY A 348 12.68 -7.32 10.53
C GLY A 348 13.42 -6.10 9.98
N SER A 349 13.17 -5.73 8.72
CA SER A 349 13.71 -4.50 8.15
C SER A 349 12.61 -3.49 7.82
N LEU A 350 12.92 -2.19 7.98
CA LEU A 350 12.07 -1.12 7.47
C LEU A 350 12.72 -0.49 6.23
N THR A 351 12.13 -0.75 5.06
CA THR A 351 12.55 -0.11 3.81
C THR A 351 11.62 1.05 3.50
N ILE A 352 12.16 2.23 3.18
CA ILE A 352 11.36 3.38 2.72
C ILE A 352 11.93 3.84 1.39
N ILE A 353 11.07 3.80 0.36
CA ILE A 353 11.35 4.39 -0.95
C ILE A 353 10.40 5.56 -1.10
N ALA A 354 10.94 6.77 -1.05
CA ALA A 354 10.14 7.98 -1.11
C ALA A 354 10.43 8.78 -2.36
N THR A 355 9.41 9.34 -2.97
CA THR A 355 9.58 10.26 -4.10
C THR A 355 9.89 11.66 -3.58
N ALA A 356 10.83 12.34 -4.23
CA ALA A 356 11.19 13.73 -3.97
C ALA A 356 11.00 14.54 -5.25
N LEU A 357 10.21 15.61 -5.16
CA LEU A 357 9.95 16.48 -6.31
C LEU A 357 11.11 17.48 -6.47
N VAL A 358 11.63 17.56 -7.71
CA VAL A 358 12.64 18.53 -8.13
C VAL A 358 12.17 19.28 -9.38
N ASP A 359 12.87 20.36 -9.76
CA ASP A 359 12.54 21.18 -10.94
C ASP A 359 11.08 21.67 -10.97
N THR A 360 10.53 21.96 -9.78
CA THR A 360 9.18 22.49 -9.60
C THR A 360 9.12 24.01 -9.72
N GLY A 361 10.29 24.68 -9.71
CA GLY A 361 10.40 26.14 -9.59
C GLY A 361 10.20 26.67 -8.17
N SER A 362 10.01 25.80 -7.18
CA SER A 362 9.88 26.18 -5.77
C SER A 362 11.20 26.02 -5.03
N ARG A 363 11.73 27.14 -4.52
CA ARG A 363 12.92 27.14 -3.65
C ARG A 363 12.70 26.36 -2.35
N MET A 364 11.46 26.23 -1.90
CA MET A 364 11.11 25.39 -0.75
C MET A 364 11.42 23.92 -1.04
N ASP A 365 11.07 23.43 -2.24
CA ASP A 365 11.28 22.02 -2.62
C ASP A 365 12.75 21.70 -2.78
N GLU A 366 13.53 22.63 -3.33
CA GLU A 366 15.00 22.51 -3.44
C GLU A 366 15.64 22.34 -2.05
N VAL A 367 15.24 23.17 -1.07
CA VAL A 367 15.76 23.09 0.30
C VAL A 367 15.33 21.78 0.97
N ILE A 368 14.07 21.37 0.78
CA ILE A 368 13.58 20.08 1.27
C ILE A 368 14.41 18.93 0.68
N PHE A 369 14.63 18.93 -0.63
CA PHE A 369 15.37 17.89 -1.32
C PHE A 369 16.81 17.76 -0.79
N GLU A 370 17.54 18.87 -0.66
CA GLU A 370 18.92 18.85 -0.16
C GLU A 370 19.02 18.29 1.28
N GLU A 371 18.05 18.59 2.14
CA GLU A 371 18.00 18.05 3.51
C GLU A 371 17.76 16.53 3.55
N PHE A 372 16.97 16.00 2.60
CA PHE A 372 16.71 14.57 2.51
C PHE A 372 17.81 13.79 1.79
N LYS A 373 18.50 14.42 0.83
CA LYS A 373 19.63 13.83 0.12
C LYS A 373 20.72 13.35 1.08
N GLY A 374 21.02 14.14 2.11
CA GLY A 374 21.97 13.75 3.17
C GLY A 374 21.48 12.59 4.06
N THR A 375 20.18 12.37 4.14
CA THR A 375 19.54 11.35 5.01
C THR A 375 19.42 9.98 4.30
N GLY A 376 19.23 10.01 2.98
CA GLY A 376 19.12 8.82 2.13
C GLY A 376 20.45 8.10 1.92
N ASN A 377 20.36 6.83 1.50
CA ASN A 377 21.52 6.02 1.12
C ASN A 377 21.38 5.40 -0.29
N SER A 378 20.30 5.71 -1.01
CA SER A 378 20.12 5.37 -2.43
C SER A 378 19.37 6.50 -3.14
N GLU A 379 19.80 6.85 -4.34
CA GLU A 379 19.21 7.90 -5.17
C GLU A 379 18.90 7.33 -6.56
N ILE A 380 17.62 7.38 -6.95
CA ILE A 380 17.12 7.01 -8.27
C ILE A 380 16.63 8.29 -8.92
N ILE A 381 17.37 8.77 -9.92
CA ILE A 381 17.12 10.08 -10.52
C ILE A 381 16.37 9.88 -11.84
N LEU A 382 15.22 10.54 -11.96
CA LEU A 382 14.48 10.63 -13.20
C LEU A 382 14.83 11.92 -13.95
N ASP A 383 15.06 11.82 -15.25
CA ASP A 383 15.43 12.96 -16.10
C ASP A 383 14.25 13.38 -17.00
N ARG A 384 13.92 14.68 -16.94
CA ARG A 384 12.91 15.30 -17.82
C ARG A 384 13.28 15.18 -19.30
N HIS A 385 14.56 15.30 -19.66
CA HIS A 385 15.00 15.25 -21.06
C HIS A 385 14.75 13.87 -21.69
N LEU A 386 14.92 12.79 -20.92
CA LEU A 386 14.57 11.43 -21.34
C LEU A 386 13.06 11.30 -21.55
N ALA A 387 12.26 11.79 -20.59
CA ALA A 387 10.80 11.75 -20.66
C ALA A 387 10.25 12.54 -21.85
N ASP A 388 10.78 13.75 -22.11
CA ASP A 388 10.37 14.60 -23.25
C ASP A 388 10.67 13.95 -24.60
N ARG A 389 11.74 13.14 -24.68
CA ARG A 389 12.09 12.31 -25.84
C ARG A 389 11.35 10.97 -25.89
N ARG A 390 10.48 10.69 -24.91
CA ARG A 390 9.73 9.43 -24.76
C ARG A 390 10.62 8.20 -24.57
N ILE A 391 11.79 8.38 -23.96
CA ILE A 391 12.68 7.28 -23.59
C ILE A 391 12.30 6.83 -22.18
N PHE A 392 11.79 5.61 -22.05
CA PHE A 392 11.38 5.02 -20.77
C PHE A 392 12.08 3.68 -20.51
N PRO A 393 12.52 3.42 -19.26
CA PRO A 393 12.42 4.29 -18.08
C PRO A 393 13.29 5.55 -18.22
N ALA A 394 12.81 6.69 -17.72
CA ALA A 394 13.49 7.98 -17.82
C ALA A 394 14.59 8.11 -16.75
N PHE A 395 15.48 7.13 -16.64
CA PHE A 395 16.49 7.05 -15.57
C PHE A 395 17.78 7.73 -15.98
N ASP A 396 18.25 8.65 -15.14
CA ASP A 396 19.63 9.10 -15.20
C ASP A 396 20.53 8.06 -14.53
N ILE A 397 20.95 7.06 -15.31
CA ILE A 397 21.77 5.95 -14.81
C ILE A 397 23.20 6.35 -14.46
N VAL A 398 23.65 7.54 -14.89
CA VAL A 398 24.98 8.07 -14.57
C VAL A 398 24.99 8.65 -13.16
N ARG A 399 23.96 9.43 -12.81
CA ARG A 399 23.86 10.08 -11.51
C ARG A 399 23.22 9.21 -10.42
N SER A 400 22.49 8.16 -10.81
CA SER A 400 21.84 7.25 -9.85
C SER A 400 22.82 6.26 -9.22
N GLY A 401 22.60 5.91 -7.95
CA GLY A 401 23.42 4.92 -7.25
C GLY A 401 22.95 4.60 -5.83
N THR A 402 23.50 3.51 -5.30
CA THR A 402 23.27 3.07 -3.92
C THR A 402 24.59 3.07 -3.14
N ARG A 403 24.60 3.67 -1.95
CA ARG A 403 25.75 3.60 -1.04
C ARG A 403 25.89 2.19 -0.49
N ARG A 404 27.13 1.72 -0.35
CA ARG A 404 27.47 0.37 0.13
C ARG A 404 26.83 -0.75 -0.71
N GLU A 405 26.77 -0.57 -2.04
CA GLU A 405 26.28 -1.61 -2.96
C GLU A 405 27.12 -2.90 -2.93
N ASP A 406 28.36 -2.84 -2.39
CA ASP A 406 29.21 -3.99 -2.08
C ASP A 406 28.57 -5.02 -1.14
N LEU A 407 27.60 -4.60 -0.31
CA LEU A 407 26.89 -5.50 0.59
C LEU A 407 25.67 -6.19 -0.05
N LEU A 408 25.27 -5.75 -1.25
CA LEU A 408 24.07 -6.21 -1.94
C LEU A 408 24.38 -7.00 -3.21
N LEU A 409 25.57 -6.81 -3.76
CA LEU A 409 26.03 -7.40 -5.02
C LEU A 409 27.18 -8.35 -4.74
N ASP A 410 27.26 -9.45 -5.48
CA ASP A 410 28.46 -10.28 -5.43
C ASP A 410 29.64 -9.60 -6.13
N GLU A 411 30.86 -10.05 -5.83
CA GLU A 411 32.10 -9.46 -6.35
C GLU A 411 32.18 -9.48 -7.89
N THR A 412 31.61 -10.51 -8.53
CA THR A 412 31.62 -10.62 -10.00
C THR A 412 30.65 -9.63 -10.62
N GLU A 413 29.43 -9.52 -10.08
CA GLU A 413 28.45 -8.50 -10.48
C GLU A 413 29.03 -7.09 -10.29
N LEU A 414 29.60 -6.81 -9.12
CA LEU A 414 30.13 -5.49 -8.77
C LEU A 414 31.24 -5.04 -9.73
N ASN A 415 32.19 -5.91 -10.03
CA ASN A 415 33.27 -5.61 -10.97
C ASN A 415 32.76 -5.28 -12.37
N LYS A 416 31.75 -6.02 -12.86
CA LYS A 416 31.14 -5.78 -14.17
C LYS A 416 30.36 -4.48 -14.20
N LEU A 417 29.58 -4.21 -13.16
CA LEU A 417 28.84 -2.97 -13.02
C LEU A 417 29.76 -1.76 -12.93
N TRP A 418 30.93 -1.91 -12.30
CA TRP A 418 31.94 -0.85 -12.28
C TRP A 418 32.49 -0.54 -13.68
N ILE A 419 32.77 -1.57 -14.49
CA ILE A 419 33.16 -1.39 -15.89
C ILE A 419 32.04 -0.70 -16.67
N LEU A 420 30.79 -1.15 -16.51
CA LEU A 420 29.62 -0.52 -17.14
C LEU A 420 29.53 0.96 -16.77
N ARG A 421 29.66 1.29 -15.47
CA ARG A 421 29.64 2.68 -14.98
C ARG A 421 30.73 3.52 -15.63
N LYS A 422 31.95 2.99 -15.78
CA LYS A 422 33.03 3.70 -16.48
C LYS A 422 32.70 4.01 -17.94
N VAL A 423 32.09 3.06 -18.64
CA VAL A 423 31.71 3.24 -20.05
C VAL A 423 30.63 4.32 -20.21
N ILE A 424 29.62 4.32 -19.34
CA ILE A 424 28.50 5.27 -19.44
C ILE A 424 28.81 6.66 -18.86
N ASN A 425 29.86 6.81 -18.06
CA ASN A 425 30.18 8.07 -17.38
C ASN A 425 30.58 9.19 -18.36
N ASP A 426 31.13 8.85 -19.52
CA ASP A 426 31.50 9.81 -20.56
C ASP A 426 30.33 10.12 -21.53
N MET A 427 29.17 9.49 -21.33
CA MET A 427 27.97 9.68 -22.13
C MET A 427 27.03 10.70 -21.49
N SER A 428 26.22 11.39 -22.31
CA SER A 428 25.06 12.12 -21.78
C SER A 428 23.99 11.15 -21.24
N SER A 429 23.10 11.63 -20.37
CA SER A 429 22.03 10.80 -19.79
C SER A 429 21.14 10.13 -20.86
N VAL A 430 20.92 10.80 -22.01
CA VAL A 430 20.20 10.24 -23.16
C VAL A 430 20.97 9.10 -23.81
N GLU A 431 22.23 9.34 -24.17
CA GLU A 431 23.09 8.33 -24.82
C GLU A 431 23.30 7.12 -23.92
N ALA A 432 23.55 7.33 -22.63
CA ALA A 432 23.73 6.28 -21.63
C ALA A 432 22.50 5.38 -21.54
N MET A 433 21.30 5.99 -21.50
CA MET A 433 20.05 5.24 -21.40
C MET A 433 19.73 4.47 -22.69
N GLU A 434 19.93 5.07 -23.86
CA GLU A 434 19.76 4.41 -25.16
C GLU A 434 20.76 3.25 -25.33
N PHE A 435 22.02 3.46 -24.95
CA PHE A 435 23.03 2.41 -24.91
C PHE A 435 22.59 1.26 -24.01
N MET A 436 22.17 1.55 -22.78
CA MET A 436 21.72 0.54 -21.83
C MET A 436 20.52 -0.26 -22.37
N LEU A 437 19.51 0.43 -22.92
CA LEU A 437 18.34 -0.22 -23.50
C LEU A 437 18.74 -1.13 -24.68
N SER A 438 19.59 -0.65 -25.59
CA SER A 438 20.02 -1.43 -26.76
C SER A 438 20.70 -2.74 -26.37
N ARG A 439 21.44 -2.75 -25.25
CA ARG A 439 22.12 -3.96 -24.74
C ARG A 439 21.17 -4.86 -23.95
N ILE A 440 20.30 -4.29 -23.11
CA ILE A 440 19.41 -5.07 -22.26
C ILE A 440 18.31 -5.76 -23.07
N GLN A 441 17.81 -5.14 -24.13
CA GLN A 441 16.76 -5.68 -25.01
C GLN A 441 17.19 -6.98 -25.70
N GLY A 442 18.49 -7.15 -25.96
CA GLY A 442 19.05 -8.36 -26.56
C GLY A 442 19.14 -9.56 -25.61
N THR A 443 18.72 -9.42 -24.34
CA THR A 443 18.93 -10.42 -23.29
C THR A 443 17.66 -10.67 -22.48
N LYS A 444 17.49 -11.91 -22.00
CA LYS A 444 16.31 -12.30 -21.22
C LYS A 444 16.46 -12.01 -19.73
N SER A 445 17.69 -11.91 -19.23
CA SER A 445 17.97 -11.64 -17.82
C SER A 445 19.20 -10.75 -17.61
N ASN A 446 19.32 -10.18 -16.43
CA ASN A 446 20.49 -9.40 -16.03
C ASN A 446 21.74 -10.29 -15.94
N ALA A 447 21.59 -11.55 -15.52
CA ALA A 447 22.70 -12.51 -15.52
C ALA A 447 23.23 -12.77 -16.94
N GLU A 448 22.35 -12.87 -17.94
CA GLU A 448 22.73 -13.01 -19.35
C GLU A 448 23.40 -11.73 -19.88
N PHE A 449 22.84 -10.56 -19.56
CA PHE A 449 23.43 -9.26 -19.89
C PHE A 449 24.86 -9.12 -19.35
N LEU A 450 25.06 -9.39 -18.05
CA LEU A 450 26.38 -9.31 -17.43
C LEU A 450 27.35 -10.36 -18.01
N LYS A 451 26.88 -11.53 -18.45
CA LYS A 451 27.73 -12.52 -19.15
C LYS A 451 28.15 -12.03 -20.53
N ALA A 452 27.25 -11.37 -21.27
CA ALA A 452 27.54 -10.85 -22.61
C ALA A 452 28.56 -9.70 -22.62
N MET A 453 28.78 -9.02 -21.49
CA MET A 453 29.85 -8.00 -21.35
C MET A 453 31.27 -8.57 -21.39
N ASN A 454 31.44 -9.88 -21.18
CA ASN A 454 32.75 -10.54 -21.23
C ASN A 454 33.21 -10.88 -22.65
N SER A 455 32.39 -10.60 -23.67
CA SER A 455 32.57 -11.03 -25.06
C SER A 455 32.98 -9.90 -25.97
#